data_AF-A0AA47M324-F1
#
_entry.id   AF-A0AA47M324-F1
#
_cell.length_a   1.000
_cell.length_b   1.000
_cell.length_c   1.000
_cell.angle_alpha   90.00
_cell.angle_beta   90.00
_cell.angle_gamma   90.00
#
_symmetry.space_group_name_H-M   'P 1'
#
loop_
_entity.id
_entity.type
_entity.pdbx_description
1 polymer ?
#
loop_
_entity_poly.entity_id
_entity_poly.type
_entity_poly.pdbx_seq_one_letter_code
_entity_poly.pdbx_strand_id
1 'polypeptide(L)'
;MTHLTLGRMDLYWLCATDILRLRLPKHWSGTCTIVRLTVPVTVFVQTSNATNNTAPVRTRRDTTYPASFDLTQNSPCYIDAIGIPRGIPNEYKLADQIGAGFENIPIISALFPITPNKNVDRINYIHYNVQRLANLTRDAVEGISTQLAATSLMAFQNRVALDMLLAEKGGVCAMFGDQCCTFIPNNTAPDGSVTKALNGLRALSTELKEASGLDNPLEAWMQGLFGRWKALVMAVLTSLACFLAILITCGCCCIPCARTLRLRLIATALSKENAPKDYEHQMVSLLVEPNYDDDDYLRDVTLNIY
;
A
#
# COMPACT_ATOMS: atom_id res chain seq x y z
N MET A 1 -58.34 10.89 -17.23
CA MET A 1 -57.21 11.72 -16.76
C MET A 1 -56.04 10.79 -16.46
N THR A 2 -54.87 11.02 -17.06
CA THR A 2 -53.71 10.12 -16.94
C THR A 2 -52.96 10.36 -15.62
N HIS A 3 -52.87 9.33 -14.77
CA HIS A 3 -52.26 9.39 -13.43
C HIS A 3 -50.72 9.26 -13.41
N LEU A 4 -50.07 9.29 -14.58
CA LEU A 4 -48.60 9.21 -14.67
C LEU A 4 -47.98 10.59 -14.50
N THR A 5 -47.91 11.05 -13.25
CA THR A 5 -47.26 12.31 -12.87
C THR A 5 -45.74 12.18 -12.74
N LEU A 6 -45.15 10.99 -12.80
CA LEU A 6 -43.71 10.77 -12.67
C LEU A 6 -43.18 10.02 -13.90
N GLY A 7 -42.08 10.52 -14.49
CA GLY A 7 -41.43 9.83 -15.61
C GLY A 7 -40.83 8.51 -15.13
N ARG A 8 -41.13 7.41 -15.83
CA ARG A 8 -40.57 6.08 -15.56
C ARG A 8 -39.56 5.76 -16.67
N MET A 9 -38.42 5.16 -16.30
CA MET A 9 -37.36 4.82 -17.25
C MET A 9 -37.90 3.94 -18.38
N ASP A 10 -37.48 4.22 -19.61
CA ASP A 10 -37.89 3.59 -20.88
C ASP A 10 -39.33 3.80 -21.38
N LEU A 11 -40.20 4.53 -20.66
CA LEU A 11 -41.60 4.74 -21.08
C LEU A 11 -41.85 6.18 -21.53
N TYR A 12 -42.35 6.34 -22.75
CA TYR A 12 -42.60 7.64 -23.37
C TYR A 12 -44.01 7.72 -23.94
N TRP A 13 -44.59 8.92 -23.94
CA TRP A 13 -45.83 9.21 -24.65
C TRP A 13 -45.53 9.64 -26.08
N LEU A 14 -46.01 8.86 -27.04
CA LEU A 14 -46.02 9.21 -28.46
C LEU A 14 -47.38 9.81 -28.78
N CYS A 15 -47.40 11.09 -29.12
CA CYS A 15 -48.59 11.81 -29.54
C CYS A 15 -48.57 12.01 -31.05
N ALA A 16 -49.73 12.27 -31.68
CA ALA A 16 -49.90 12.42 -33.13
C ALA A 16 -48.96 13.41 -33.86
N THR A 17 -48.14 14.17 -33.14
CA THR A 17 -47.12 15.08 -33.67
C THR A 17 -45.70 14.45 -33.74
N ASP A 18 -45.56 13.14 -33.59
CA ASP A 18 -44.27 12.40 -33.49
C ASP A 18 -43.33 12.90 -32.36
N ILE A 19 -43.88 13.64 -31.39
CA ILE A 19 -43.13 14.13 -30.24
C ILE A 19 -43.24 13.11 -29.11
N LEU A 20 -42.09 12.56 -28.71
CA LEU A 20 -41.94 11.73 -27.52
C LEU A 20 -41.87 12.63 -26.28
N ARG A 21 -42.80 12.45 -25.34
CA ARG A 21 -42.82 13.18 -24.07
C ARG A 21 -42.69 12.24 -22.88
N LEU A 22 -41.84 12.62 -21.92
CA LEU A 22 -41.70 11.89 -20.65
C LEU A 22 -42.96 12.00 -19.77
N ARG A 23 -43.74 13.08 -19.94
CA ARG A 23 -44.97 13.38 -19.18
C ARG A 23 -45.95 14.17 -20.07
N LEU A 24 -47.25 13.88 -19.95
CA LEU A 24 -48.29 14.72 -20.54
C LEU A 24 -48.59 15.94 -19.64
N PRO A 25 -48.74 17.14 -20.21
CA PRO A 25 -49.22 18.32 -19.48
C PRO A 25 -50.63 18.09 -18.88
N LYS A 26 -50.94 18.77 -17.76
CA LYS A 26 -52.20 18.62 -17.02
C LYS A 26 -53.47 19.01 -17.81
N HIS A 27 -53.34 19.71 -18.93
CA HIS A 27 -54.45 20.18 -19.79
C HIS A 27 -54.29 19.74 -21.25
N TRP A 28 -53.64 18.60 -21.49
CA TRP A 28 -53.42 18.10 -22.85
C TRP A 28 -54.67 17.40 -23.41
N SER A 29 -54.96 17.63 -24.69
CA SER A 29 -56.06 17.00 -25.44
C SER A 29 -55.56 16.41 -26.77
N GLY A 30 -56.01 15.21 -27.12
CA GLY A 30 -55.68 14.53 -28.39
C GLY A 30 -55.58 13.01 -28.20
N THR A 31 -54.97 12.33 -29.19
CA THR A 31 -54.59 10.90 -29.09
C THR A 31 -53.07 10.74 -28.88
N CYS A 32 -52.69 10.08 -27.77
CA CYS A 32 -51.32 9.61 -27.55
C CYS A 32 -51.36 8.14 -27.13
N THR A 33 -50.28 7.42 -27.42
CA THR A 33 -50.03 6.07 -26.93
C THR A 33 -48.72 6.03 -26.15
N ILE A 34 -48.56 5.02 -25.30
CA ILE A 34 -47.31 4.79 -24.57
C ILE A 34 -46.43 3.88 -25.42
N VAL A 35 -45.17 4.26 -25.60
CA VAL A 35 -44.16 3.49 -26.37
C VAL A 35 -42.89 3.29 -25.54
N ARG A 36 -42.15 2.23 -25.86
CA ARG A 36 -40.84 1.92 -25.30
C ARG A 36 -39.77 2.14 -26.37
N LEU A 37 -38.73 2.92 -26.06
CA LEU A 37 -37.59 3.07 -26.97
C LEU A 37 -36.68 1.86 -26.84
N THR A 38 -36.48 1.13 -27.93
CA THR A 38 -35.45 0.10 -28.04
C THR A 38 -34.12 0.79 -28.34
N VAL A 39 -33.17 0.71 -27.41
CA VAL A 39 -31.78 1.14 -27.65
C VAL A 39 -31.05 -0.04 -28.32
N PRO A 40 -30.69 0.04 -29.61
CA PRO A 40 -29.94 -1.05 -30.24
C PRO A 40 -28.52 -1.08 -29.69
N VAL A 41 -28.14 -2.20 -29.04
CA VAL A 41 -26.76 -2.45 -28.64
C VAL A 41 -26.06 -3.16 -29.80
N THR A 42 -25.24 -2.43 -30.55
CA THR A 42 -24.36 -3.01 -31.58
C THR A 42 -23.01 -3.32 -30.97
N VAL A 43 -22.69 -4.62 -30.87
CA VAL A 43 -21.37 -5.10 -30.43
C VAL A 43 -20.48 -5.25 -31.66
N PHE A 44 -19.43 -4.44 -31.77
CA PHE A 44 -18.40 -4.62 -32.80
C PHE A 44 -17.34 -5.59 -32.28
N VAL A 45 -17.17 -6.72 -32.95
CA VAL A 45 -16.01 -7.61 -32.73
C VAL A 45 -14.85 -7.05 -33.55
N GLN A 46 -13.84 -6.50 -32.87
CA GLN A 46 -12.62 -6.02 -33.50
C GLN A 46 -11.72 -7.21 -33.86
N THR A 47 -11.81 -7.69 -35.10
CA THR A 47 -10.82 -8.62 -35.65
C THR A 47 -9.58 -7.83 -36.08
N SER A 48 -8.53 -7.90 -35.27
CA SER A 48 -7.22 -7.35 -35.64
C SER A 48 -6.59 -8.22 -36.73
N ASN A 49 -6.81 -7.87 -38.00
CA ASN A 49 -5.96 -8.37 -39.07
C ASN A 49 -4.58 -7.73 -38.90
N ALA A 50 -3.63 -8.54 -38.42
CA ALA A 50 -2.24 -8.18 -38.32
C ALA A 50 -1.64 -8.04 -39.72
N THR A 51 -1.47 -6.81 -40.18
CA THR A 51 -0.52 -6.50 -41.25
C THR A 51 0.28 -5.24 -40.90
N ASN A 52 1.60 -5.42 -40.98
CA ASN A 52 2.66 -4.43 -41.18
C ASN A 52 3.26 -3.75 -39.94
N ASN A 53 4.30 -4.42 -39.44
CA ASN A 53 5.59 -3.89 -38.97
C ASN A 53 5.76 -2.37 -39.06
N THR A 54 5.34 -1.67 -38.01
CA THR A 54 6.14 -0.62 -37.37
C THR A 54 5.93 -0.81 -35.88
N ALA A 55 7.02 -1.04 -35.12
CA ALA A 55 6.91 -1.21 -33.68
C ALA A 55 6.28 0.05 -33.09
N PRO A 56 5.07 -0.01 -32.52
CA PRO A 56 4.51 1.17 -31.88
C PRO A 56 5.35 1.41 -30.63
N VAL A 57 6.00 2.57 -30.57
CA VAL A 57 6.45 3.13 -29.28
C VAL A 57 5.21 3.16 -28.41
N ARG A 58 5.19 2.26 -27.42
CA ARG A 58 4.07 2.08 -26.50
C ARG A 58 4.05 3.24 -25.52
N THR A 59 3.64 4.42 -25.98
CA THR A 59 3.32 5.51 -25.07
C THR A 59 2.01 5.11 -24.37
N ARG A 60 2.11 4.79 -23.08
CA ARG A 60 0.96 4.55 -22.21
C ARG A 60 0.10 5.81 -22.26
N ARG A 61 -0.95 5.80 -23.08
CA ARG A 61 -2.01 6.80 -23.02
C ARG A 61 -2.74 6.54 -21.71
N ASP A 62 -2.49 7.39 -20.73
CA ASP A 62 -3.31 7.46 -19.53
C ASP A 62 -4.70 7.88 -19.99
N THR A 63 -5.64 6.93 -19.95
CA THR A 63 -7.04 7.23 -20.23
C THR A 63 -7.58 8.00 -19.03
N THR A 64 -7.50 9.33 -19.10
CA THR A 64 -8.21 10.23 -18.20
C THR A 64 -9.71 10.16 -18.52
N TYR A 65 -10.34 9.06 -18.11
CA TYR A 65 -11.78 8.93 -17.95
C TYR A 65 -11.97 8.21 -16.61
N PRO A 66 -12.67 8.79 -15.61
CA PRO A 66 -12.85 8.16 -14.32
C PRO A 66 -13.93 7.08 -14.42
N ALA A 67 -13.66 6.02 -15.17
CA ALA A 67 -14.58 4.89 -15.38
C ALA A 67 -14.19 3.65 -14.56
N SER A 68 -13.02 3.63 -13.92
CA SER A 68 -12.65 2.59 -12.98
C SER A 68 -12.76 3.12 -11.56
N PHE A 69 -13.36 2.31 -10.67
CA PHE A 69 -13.17 2.42 -9.23
C PHE A 69 -11.68 2.22 -8.93
N ASP A 70 -10.89 3.27 -9.14
CA ASP A 70 -9.46 3.26 -8.91
C ASP A 70 -9.20 3.68 -7.48
N LEU A 71 -8.98 2.67 -6.65
CA LEU A 71 -8.59 2.86 -5.27
C LEU A 71 -7.30 3.71 -5.16
N THR A 72 -6.45 3.81 -6.17
CA THR A 72 -5.18 4.55 -6.02
C THR A 72 -5.28 6.05 -6.33
N GLN A 73 -6.37 6.52 -6.95
CA GLN A 73 -6.46 7.85 -7.56
C GLN A 73 -6.34 9.02 -6.55
N ASN A 74 -6.67 8.80 -5.28
CA ASN A 74 -6.58 9.80 -4.20
C ASN A 74 -5.68 9.34 -3.03
N SER A 75 -4.92 8.25 -3.16
CA SER A 75 -4.02 7.85 -2.09
C SER A 75 -2.66 8.54 -2.23
N PRO A 76 -2.06 9.03 -1.13
CA PRO A 76 -0.69 9.56 -1.15
C PRO A 76 0.36 8.47 -1.43
N CYS A 77 -0.07 7.21 -1.50
CA CYS A 77 0.80 6.07 -1.72
C CYS A 77 1.11 5.86 -3.21
N TYR A 78 2.38 5.63 -3.52
CA TYR A 78 2.86 5.29 -4.86
C TYR A 78 3.84 4.13 -4.80
N ILE A 79 4.03 3.43 -5.92
CA ILE A 79 5.04 2.37 -6.06
C ILE A 79 6.29 3.01 -6.66
N ASP A 80 7.43 2.85 -5.99
CA ASP A 80 8.71 3.36 -6.48
C ASP A 80 9.27 2.54 -7.66
N ALA A 81 10.36 3.02 -8.26
CA ALA A 81 11.03 2.34 -9.38
C ALA A 81 11.59 0.94 -9.02
N ILE A 82 11.69 0.61 -7.74
CA ILE A 82 12.19 -0.65 -7.19
C ILE A 82 11.01 -1.60 -6.85
N GLY A 83 9.76 -1.17 -7.06
CA GLY A 83 8.56 -1.96 -6.77
C GLY A 83 8.16 -1.97 -5.30
N ILE A 84 8.56 -0.95 -4.53
CA ILE A 84 8.28 -0.80 -3.10
C ILE A 84 7.25 0.31 -2.90
N PRO A 85 6.18 0.07 -2.12
CA PRO A 85 5.20 1.10 -1.81
C PRO A 85 5.77 2.16 -0.85
N ARG A 86 5.55 3.44 -1.18
CA ARG A 86 5.98 4.62 -0.40
C ARG A 86 4.84 5.63 -0.30
N GLY A 87 4.94 6.57 0.64
CA GLY A 87 3.95 7.66 0.80
C GLY A 87 2.77 7.35 1.74
N ILE A 88 2.86 6.29 2.54
CA ILE A 88 1.87 6.00 3.59
C ILE A 88 2.11 6.96 4.77
N PRO A 89 1.09 7.72 5.23
CA PRO A 89 1.22 8.59 6.40
C PRO A 89 1.53 7.79 7.68
N ASN A 90 2.26 8.41 8.61
CA ASN A 90 2.76 7.71 9.80
C ASN A 90 1.63 7.28 10.76
N GLU A 91 0.51 7.99 10.75
CA GLU A 91 -0.68 7.67 11.53
C GLU A 91 -1.37 6.38 11.08
N TYR A 92 -1.11 5.91 9.85
CA TYR A 92 -1.70 4.68 9.30
C TYR A 92 -0.69 3.53 9.16
N LYS A 93 0.56 3.73 9.60
CA LYS A 93 1.58 2.68 9.61
C LYS A 93 1.40 1.78 10.83
N LEU A 94 1.62 0.49 10.62
CA LEU A 94 1.56 -0.55 11.64
C LEU A 94 2.91 -0.74 12.33
N ALA A 95 4.00 -0.66 11.58
CA ALA A 95 5.35 -0.89 12.10
C ALA A 95 6.35 0.15 11.59
N ASP A 96 7.30 0.51 12.45
CA ASP A 96 8.37 1.43 12.10
C ASP A 96 9.46 0.70 11.31
N GLN A 97 9.90 1.31 10.21
CA GLN A 97 11.01 0.78 9.42
C GLN A 97 12.32 0.84 10.21
N ILE A 98 12.49 1.88 11.04
CA ILE A 98 13.72 2.09 11.79
C ILE A 98 13.76 1.08 12.94
N GLY A 99 12.70 1.02 13.76
CA GLY A 99 12.56 0.01 14.82
C GLY A 99 12.79 -1.44 14.35
N ALA A 100 12.12 -1.87 13.28
CA ALA A 100 12.26 -3.23 12.75
C ALA A 100 13.68 -3.54 12.21
N GLY A 101 14.41 -2.52 11.77
CA GLY A 101 15.82 -2.66 11.41
C GLY A 101 16.72 -2.97 12.62
N PHE A 102 16.36 -2.49 13.81
CA PHE A 102 17.10 -2.69 15.06
C PHE A 102 16.66 -3.92 15.87
N GLU A 103 15.49 -4.50 15.59
CA GLU A 103 14.97 -5.68 16.31
C GLU A 103 15.69 -7.00 15.97
N ASN A 104 16.38 -7.07 14.83
CA ASN A 104 17.18 -8.25 14.46
C ASN A 104 18.62 -8.14 15.00
N ILE A 105 19.21 -9.26 15.42
CA ILE A 105 20.54 -9.41 16.06
C ILE A 105 21.55 -8.36 15.56
N PRO A 106 22.18 -7.56 16.46
CA PRO A 106 22.88 -6.31 16.13
C PRO A 106 24.06 -6.44 15.16
N ILE A 107 24.55 -7.64 14.88
CA ILE A 107 25.71 -7.88 14.02
C ILE A 107 25.32 -8.04 12.54
N ILE A 108 24.18 -8.66 12.22
CA ILE A 108 23.78 -8.98 10.84
C ILE A 108 22.79 -7.93 10.28
N SER A 109 21.91 -7.40 11.12
CA SER A 109 20.93 -6.36 10.76
C SER A 109 21.59 -4.99 10.54
N ALA A 110 22.66 -4.68 11.30
CA ALA A 110 23.44 -3.46 11.13
C ALA A 110 24.22 -3.44 9.82
N LEU A 111 24.55 -4.61 9.26
CA LEU A 111 25.35 -4.72 8.03
C LEU A 111 24.48 -4.60 6.77
N PHE A 112 23.23 -5.10 6.81
CA PHE A 112 22.32 -5.06 5.64
C PHE A 112 20.84 -4.83 6.02
N PRO A 113 20.41 -3.61 6.36
CA PRO A 113 19.04 -3.29 6.77
C PRO A 113 17.99 -3.36 5.63
N ILE A 114 18.42 -3.66 4.40
CA ILE A 114 17.60 -3.52 3.19
C ILE A 114 16.42 -4.50 3.17
N THR A 115 16.61 -5.73 3.65
CA THR A 115 15.59 -6.79 3.61
C THR A 115 14.44 -6.60 4.61
N PRO A 116 14.68 -6.39 5.92
CA PRO A 116 13.60 -6.17 6.90
C PRO A 116 12.77 -4.92 6.57
N ASN A 117 13.42 -3.83 6.17
CA ASN A 117 12.74 -2.57 5.88
C ASN A 117 11.77 -2.69 4.69
N LYS A 118 12.15 -3.46 3.65
CA LYS A 118 11.27 -3.75 2.51
C LYS A 118 10.03 -4.53 2.89
N ASN A 119 10.16 -5.48 3.82
CA ASN A 119 9.03 -6.27 4.29
C ASN A 119 8.06 -5.42 5.12
N VAL A 120 8.59 -4.55 5.98
CA VAL A 120 7.79 -3.58 6.75
C VAL A 120 7.01 -2.63 5.85
N ASP A 121 7.64 -2.10 4.80
CA ASP A 121 6.96 -1.24 3.83
C ASP A 121 5.79 -1.93 3.13
N ARG A 122 5.97 -3.21 2.76
CA ARG A 122 4.90 -4.02 2.14
C ARG A 122 3.77 -4.31 3.12
N ILE A 123 4.07 -4.61 4.39
CA ILE A 123 3.07 -4.83 5.43
C ILE A 123 2.26 -3.57 5.68
N ASN A 124 2.94 -2.43 5.87
CA ASN A 124 2.30 -1.13 6.06
C ASN A 124 1.38 -0.77 4.87
N TYR A 125 1.81 -1.09 3.65
CA TYR A 125 0.99 -0.88 2.45
C TYR A 125 -0.27 -1.74 2.44
N ILE A 126 -0.15 -3.03 2.76
CA ILE A 126 -1.32 -3.93 2.83
C ILE A 126 -2.26 -3.46 3.94
N HIS A 127 -1.74 -3.14 5.12
CA HIS A 127 -2.52 -2.65 6.26
C HIS A 127 -3.34 -1.40 5.88
N TYR A 128 -2.70 -0.40 5.28
CA TYR A 128 -3.37 0.82 4.82
C TYR A 128 -4.49 0.54 3.80
N ASN A 129 -4.23 -0.35 2.83
CA ASN A 129 -5.24 -0.71 1.83
C ASN A 129 -6.41 -1.49 2.43
N VAL A 130 -6.16 -2.39 3.39
CA VAL A 130 -7.22 -3.12 4.10
C VAL A 130 -8.08 -2.17 4.93
N GLN A 131 -7.47 -1.22 5.64
CA GLN A 131 -8.20 -0.20 6.40
C GLN A 131 -9.09 0.65 5.50
N ARG A 132 -8.57 1.07 4.35
CA ARG A 132 -9.34 1.84 3.37
C ARG A 132 -10.46 1.02 2.73
N LEU A 133 -10.19 -0.24 2.39
CA LEU A 133 -11.21 -1.16 1.88
C LEU A 133 -12.32 -1.36 2.91
N ALA A 134 -11.98 -1.54 4.19
CA ALA A 134 -12.96 -1.70 5.26
C ALA A 134 -13.87 -0.46 5.37
N ASN A 135 -13.29 0.75 5.29
CA ASN A 135 -14.06 1.99 5.34
C ASN A 135 -15.01 2.14 4.14
N LEU A 136 -14.52 1.89 2.92
CA LEU A 136 -15.34 1.95 1.71
C LEU A 136 -16.44 0.87 1.70
N THR A 137 -16.11 -0.34 2.17
CA THR A 137 -17.07 -1.45 2.27
C THR A 137 -18.16 -1.14 3.28
N ARG A 138 -17.81 -0.54 4.43
CA ARG A 138 -18.79 -0.07 5.43
C ARG A 138 -19.80 0.88 4.78
N ASP A 139 -19.34 1.93 4.11
CA ASP A 139 -20.22 2.94 3.50
C ASP A 139 -21.09 2.34 2.39
N ALA A 140 -20.52 1.46 1.57
CA ALA A 140 -21.26 0.75 0.54
C ALA A 140 -22.36 -0.16 1.11
N VAL A 141 -22.04 -0.96 2.14
CA VAL A 141 -23.00 -1.85 2.79
C VAL A 141 -24.10 -1.05 3.50
N GLU A 142 -23.75 0.07 4.14
CA GLU A 142 -24.72 0.98 4.75
C GLU A 142 -25.70 1.53 3.70
N GLY A 143 -25.19 2.02 2.56
CA GLY A 143 -26.02 2.50 1.45
C GLY A 143 -26.93 1.42 0.85
N ILE A 144 -26.41 0.21 0.64
CA ILE A 144 -27.20 -0.93 0.14
C ILE A 144 -28.29 -1.32 1.15
N SER A 145 -27.96 -1.39 2.44
CA SER A 145 -28.91 -1.82 3.46
C SER A 145 -30.12 -0.87 3.55
N THR A 146 -29.86 0.44 3.54
CA THR A 146 -30.90 1.47 3.60
C THR A 146 -31.80 1.44 2.37
N GLN A 147 -31.23 1.29 1.17
CA GLN A 147 -32.01 1.13 -0.06
C GLN A 147 -32.84 -0.16 -0.06
N LEU A 148 -32.26 -1.27 0.42
CA LEU A 148 -32.95 -2.55 0.49
C LEU A 148 -34.14 -2.52 1.45
N ALA A 149 -34.00 -1.86 2.60
CA ALA A 149 -35.10 -1.69 3.55
C ALA A 149 -36.28 -0.90 2.96
N ALA A 150 -36.00 0.18 2.23
CA ALA A 150 -37.04 0.95 1.56
C ALA A 150 -37.71 0.16 0.42
N THR A 151 -36.91 -0.56 -0.37
CA THR A 151 -37.39 -1.36 -1.50
C THR A 151 -38.22 -2.55 -1.04
N SER A 152 -37.82 -3.23 0.04
CA SER A 152 -38.57 -4.35 0.62
C SER A 152 -39.91 -3.90 1.19
N LEU A 153 -39.96 -2.73 1.85
CA LEU A 153 -41.20 -2.14 2.34
C LEU A 153 -42.14 -1.78 1.19
N MET A 154 -41.62 -1.18 0.11
CA MET A 154 -42.40 -0.87 -1.08
C MET A 154 -42.95 -2.14 -1.73
N ALA A 155 -42.14 -3.18 -1.87
CA ALA A 155 -42.56 -4.47 -2.41
C ALA A 155 -43.68 -5.10 -1.56
N PHE A 156 -43.56 -5.05 -0.23
CA PHE A 156 -44.60 -5.52 0.69
C PHE A 156 -45.91 -4.72 0.54
N GLN A 157 -45.84 -3.40 0.50
CA GLN A 157 -47.03 -2.54 0.30
C GLN A 157 -47.72 -2.84 -1.04
N ASN A 158 -46.95 -2.98 -2.11
CA ASN A 158 -47.48 -3.35 -3.42
C ASN A 158 -48.15 -4.72 -3.39
N ARG A 159 -47.59 -5.67 -2.64
CA ARG A 159 -48.15 -7.01 -2.49
C ARG A 159 -49.51 -6.98 -1.80
N VAL A 160 -49.65 -6.24 -0.69
CA VAL A 160 -50.91 -6.09 0.03
C VAL A 160 -51.99 -5.44 -0.86
N ALA A 161 -51.63 -4.39 -1.61
CA ALA A 161 -52.55 -3.73 -2.52
C ALA A 161 -53.01 -4.66 -3.65
N LEU A 162 -52.11 -5.44 -4.25
CA LEU A 162 -52.44 -6.41 -5.29
C LEU A 162 -53.28 -7.57 -4.76
N ASP A 163 -53.01 -8.05 -3.54
CA ASP A 163 -53.82 -9.09 -2.90
C ASP A 163 -55.25 -8.60 -2.63
N MET A 164 -55.43 -7.33 -2.23
CA MET A 164 -56.75 -6.72 -2.08
C MET A 164 -57.49 -6.58 -3.42
N LEU A 165 -56.79 -6.16 -4.48
CA LEU A 165 -57.38 -6.05 -5.83
C LEU A 165 -57.74 -7.41 -6.44
N LEU A 166 -56.98 -8.46 -6.09
CA LEU A 166 -57.19 -9.82 -6.58
C LEU A 166 -57.96 -10.71 -5.58
N ALA A 167 -58.60 -10.12 -4.57
CA ALA A 167 -59.29 -10.88 -3.52
C ALA A 167 -60.32 -11.88 -4.10
N GLU A 168 -61.06 -11.50 -5.15
CA GLU A 168 -62.03 -12.38 -5.84
C GLU A 168 -61.38 -13.57 -6.58
N LYS A 169 -60.10 -13.44 -6.93
CA LYS A 169 -59.31 -14.49 -7.61
C LYS A 169 -58.42 -15.28 -6.66
N GLY A 170 -58.56 -15.08 -5.34
CA GLY A 170 -57.72 -15.72 -4.32
C GLY A 170 -56.38 -15.02 -4.06
N GLY A 171 -56.27 -13.74 -4.43
CA GLY A 171 -55.04 -12.94 -4.27
C GLY A 171 -53.98 -13.26 -5.31
N VAL A 172 -52.82 -12.63 -5.16
CA VAL A 172 -51.66 -12.83 -6.03
C VAL A 172 -51.12 -14.26 -5.89
N CYS A 173 -51.24 -14.92 -4.73
CA CYS A 173 -50.78 -16.30 -4.56
C CYS A 173 -51.59 -17.34 -5.33
N ALA A 174 -52.90 -17.17 -5.50
CA ALA A 174 -53.68 -18.08 -6.32
C ALA A 174 -53.25 -18.06 -7.81
N MET A 175 -52.73 -16.92 -8.28
CA MET A 175 -52.26 -16.77 -9.67
C MET A 175 -50.89 -17.41 -9.91
N PHE A 176 -49.99 -17.37 -8.92
CA PHE A 176 -48.62 -17.91 -9.02
C PHE A 176 -48.46 -19.31 -8.41
N GLY A 177 -49.47 -19.82 -7.70
CA GLY A 177 -49.45 -21.13 -7.04
C GLY A 177 -48.26 -21.28 -6.09
N ASP A 178 -47.57 -22.41 -6.20
CA ASP A 178 -46.45 -22.79 -5.33
C ASP A 178 -45.25 -21.83 -5.41
N GLN A 179 -45.12 -21.03 -6.48
CA GLN A 179 -44.02 -20.06 -6.64
C GLN A 179 -44.20 -18.80 -5.78
N CYS A 180 -45.37 -18.61 -5.16
CA CYS A 180 -45.72 -17.38 -4.46
C CYS A 180 -45.15 -17.25 -3.04
N CYS A 181 -44.72 -18.35 -2.42
CA CYS A 181 -44.45 -18.41 -0.97
C CYS A 181 -43.11 -17.78 -0.52
N THR A 182 -42.57 -16.81 -1.26
CA THR A 182 -41.31 -16.15 -0.90
C THR A 182 -41.58 -14.90 -0.06
N PHE A 183 -41.26 -14.96 1.23
CA PHE A 183 -41.24 -13.79 2.12
C PHE A 183 -39.89 -13.08 2.02
N ILE A 184 -39.88 -11.75 2.01
CA ILE A 184 -38.65 -10.97 2.04
C ILE A 184 -38.15 -10.88 3.49
N PRO A 185 -37.03 -11.55 3.85
CA PRO A 185 -36.53 -11.50 5.22
C PRO A 185 -36.09 -10.09 5.60
N ASN A 186 -36.44 -9.64 6.80
CA ASN A 186 -36.05 -8.32 7.31
C ASN A 186 -34.63 -8.34 7.91
N ASN A 187 -33.64 -8.58 7.04
CA ASN A 187 -32.23 -8.61 7.43
C ASN A 187 -31.64 -7.23 7.78
N THR A 188 -32.39 -6.15 7.52
CA THR A 188 -32.01 -4.77 7.83
C THR A 188 -32.57 -4.29 9.18
N ALA A 189 -33.31 -5.13 9.91
CA ALA A 189 -33.72 -4.82 11.28
C ALA A 189 -32.50 -4.56 12.19
N PRO A 190 -32.65 -3.90 13.36
CA PRO A 190 -31.53 -3.64 14.29
C PRO A 190 -30.69 -4.89 14.62
N ASP A 191 -31.34 -6.04 14.84
CA ASP A 191 -30.72 -7.35 15.08
C ASP A 191 -30.59 -8.23 13.83
N GLY A 192 -30.77 -7.63 12.65
CA GLY A 192 -30.67 -8.30 11.37
C GLY A 192 -29.24 -8.71 11.01
N SER A 193 -29.10 -9.64 10.06
CA SER A 193 -27.80 -10.13 9.62
C SER A 193 -26.94 -9.03 8.98
N VAL A 194 -27.55 -8.10 8.24
CA VAL A 194 -26.85 -7.01 7.54
C VAL A 194 -26.38 -5.95 8.52
N THR A 195 -27.20 -5.58 9.52
CA THR A 195 -26.79 -4.62 10.55
C THR A 195 -25.69 -5.20 11.44
N LYS A 196 -25.75 -6.49 11.78
CA LYS A 196 -24.68 -7.17 12.52
C LYS A 196 -23.37 -7.18 11.74
N ALA A 197 -23.41 -7.46 10.43
CA ALA A 197 -22.23 -7.39 9.57
C ALA A 197 -21.67 -5.96 9.48
N LEU A 198 -22.53 -4.95 9.37
CA LEU A 198 -22.12 -3.55 9.37
C LEU A 198 -21.46 -3.13 10.69
N ASN A 199 -21.99 -3.59 11.82
CA ASN A 199 -21.37 -3.36 13.13
C ASN A 199 -20.01 -4.06 13.24
N GLY A 200 -19.87 -5.28 12.70
CA GLY A 200 -18.59 -5.97 12.59
C GLY A 200 -17.56 -5.21 11.73
N LEU A 201 -17.98 -4.66 10.59
CA LEU A 201 -17.12 -3.82 9.74
C LEU A 201 -16.69 -2.53 10.46
N ARG A 202 -17.58 -1.93 11.25
CA ARG A 202 -17.25 -0.75 12.08
C ARG A 202 -16.21 -1.10 13.15
N ALA A 203 -16.41 -2.21 13.87
CA ALA A 203 -15.48 -2.70 14.87
C ALA A 203 -14.10 -3.03 14.26
N LEU A 204 -14.07 -3.69 13.11
CA LEU A 204 -12.83 -3.97 12.40
C LEU A 204 -12.10 -2.68 11.98
N SER A 205 -12.84 -1.69 11.47
CA SER A 205 -12.26 -0.39 11.08
C SER A 205 -11.67 0.35 12.28
N THR A 206 -12.31 0.29 13.45
CA THR A 206 -11.78 0.86 14.68
C THR A 206 -10.55 0.11 15.19
N GLU A 207 -10.57 -1.24 15.19
CA GLU A 207 -9.42 -2.06 15.59
C GLU A 207 -8.20 -1.81 14.71
N LEU A 208 -8.38 -1.74 13.38
CA LEU A 208 -7.29 -1.42 12.45
C LEU A 208 -6.75 -0.01 12.66
N LYS A 209 -7.60 0.94 13.08
CA LYS A 209 -7.19 2.31 13.38
C LYS A 209 -6.43 2.40 14.71
N GLU A 210 -6.83 1.63 15.71
CA GLU A 210 -6.15 1.55 17.01
C GLU A 210 -4.81 0.79 16.92
N ALA A 211 -4.74 -0.22 16.04
CA ALA A 211 -3.48 -0.91 15.74
C ALA A 211 -2.52 -0.06 14.90
N SER A 212 -3.02 0.96 14.20
CA SER A 212 -2.18 1.91 13.46
C SER A 212 -1.73 3.08 14.32
N GLY A 213 -0.52 3.54 14.06
CA GLY A 213 0.06 4.66 14.77
C GLY A 213 1.50 4.36 15.14
N LEU A 214 2.41 5.12 14.55
CA LEU A 214 3.81 5.09 14.98
C LEU A 214 3.96 5.92 16.24
N ASP A 215 3.72 5.28 17.38
CA ASP A 215 4.09 5.83 18.68
C ASP A 215 5.56 5.55 18.92
N ASN A 216 6.41 6.55 18.68
CA ASN A 216 7.83 6.47 19.06
C ASN A 216 7.93 6.73 20.58
N PRO A 217 8.14 5.70 21.44
CA PRO A 217 8.12 5.88 22.89
C PRO A 217 9.20 6.86 23.36
N LEU A 218 10.34 6.89 22.67
CA LEU A 218 11.42 7.85 22.93
C LEU A 218 10.99 9.27 22.59
N GLU A 219 10.29 9.48 21.48
CA GLU A 219 9.82 10.81 21.10
C GLU A 219 8.68 11.28 22.02
N ALA A 220 7.76 10.39 22.41
CA ALA A 220 6.70 10.70 23.37
C ALA A 220 7.27 11.08 24.76
N TRP A 221 8.23 10.31 25.27
CA TRP A 221 8.96 10.63 26.52
C TRP A 221 9.72 11.96 26.40
N MET A 222 10.42 12.17 25.29
CA MET A 222 11.20 13.38 25.06
C MET A 222 10.31 14.63 24.88
N GLN A 223 9.16 14.49 24.24
CA GLN A 223 8.14 15.53 24.18
C GLN A 223 7.56 15.82 25.57
N GLY A 224 7.34 14.80 26.39
CA GLY A 224 6.89 14.96 27.78
C GLY A 224 7.88 15.72 28.66
N LEU A 225 9.19 15.48 28.49
CA LEU A 225 10.23 16.12 29.30
C LEU A 225 10.69 17.49 28.77
N PHE A 226 10.83 17.65 27.46
CA PHE A 226 11.43 18.85 26.88
C PHE A 226 10.41 19.75 26.17
N GLY A 227 9.20 19.26 25.91
CA GLY A 227 8.10 20.01 25.32
C GLY A 227 8.52 20.81 24.08
N ARG A 228 8.36 22.13 24.15
CA ARG A 228 8.74 23.08 23.09
C ARG A 228 10.24 23.15 22.79
N TRP A 229 11.11 22.76 23.74
CA TRP A 229 12.57 22.82 23.59
C TRP A 229 13.15 21.59 22.89
N LYS A 230 12.33 20.60 22.49
CA LYS A 230 12.80 19.34 21.89
C LYS A 230 13.75 19.55 20.71
N ALA A 231 13.46 20.54 19.86
CA ALA A 231 14.27 20.81 18.67
C ALA A 231 15.66 21.33 19.02
N LEU A 232 15.78 22.18 20.05
CA LEU A 232 17.07 22.67 20.53
C LEU A 232 17.87 21.56 21.21
N VAL A 233 17.23 20.72 22.01
CA VAL A 233 17.88 19.61 22.70
C VAL A 233 18.41 18.57 21.69
N MET A 234 17.64 18.25 20.66
CA MET A 234 18.08 17.35 19.57
C MET A 234 19.26 17.93 18.79
N ALA A 235 19.26 19.24 18.51
CA ALA A 235 20.38 19.89 17.84
C ALA A 235 21.67 19.85 18.69
N VAL A 236 21.57 20.07 20.00
CA VAL A 236 22.72 20.01 20.91
C VAL A 236 23.25 18.59 21.05
N LEU A 237 22.37 17.60 21.26
CA LEU A 237 22.78 16.19 21.38
C LEU A 237 23.44 15.66 20.11
N THR A 238 22.89 15.97 18.93
CA THR A 238 23.48 15.56 17.65
C THR A 238 24.83 16.23 17.43
N SER A 239 24.96 17.53 17.74
CA SER A 239 26.25 18.23 17.67
C SER A 239 27.30 17.61 18.60
N LEU A 240 26.92 17.26 19.83
CA LEU A 240 27.83 16.64 20.80
C LEU A 240 28.26 15.24 20.35
N ALA A 241 27.32 14.44 19.85
CA ALA A 241 27.58 13.10 19.33
C ALA A 241 28.52 13.14 18.11
N CYS A 242 28.28 14.05 17.16
CA CYS A 242 29.17 14.24 16.01
C CYS A 242 30.57 14.67 16.44
N PHE A 243 30.68 15.57 17.41
CA PHE A 243 31.97 16.02 17.92
C PHE A 243 32.75 14.87 18.59
N LEU A 244 32.08 14.07 19.42
CA LEU A 244 32.68 12.88 20.04
C LEU A 244 33.11 11.84 18.99
N ALA A 245 32.30 11.60 17.97
CA ALA A 245 32.66 10.69 16.88
C ALA A 245 33.92 11.16 16.15
N ILE A 246 34.02 12.45 15.83
CA ILE A 246 35.21 13.04 15.18
C ILE A 246 36.45 12.89 16.08
N LEU A 247 36.32 13.13 17.39
CA LEU A 247 37.43 12.96 18.33
C LEU A 247 37.88 11.50 18.44
N ILE A 248 36.94 10.55 18.46
CA ILE A 248 37.25 9.11 18.50
C ILE A 248 37.95 8.69 17.22
N THR A 249 37.43 9.06 16.04
CA THR A 249 38.03 8.72 14.73
C THR A 249 39.40 9.39 14.55
N CYS A 250 39.54 10.66 14.90
CA CYS A 250 40.82 11.38 14.83
C CYS A 250 41.83 10.82 15.85
N GLY A 251 41.36 10.47 17.05
CA GLY A 251 42.17 9.86 18.09
C GLY A 251 42.70 8.48 17.70
N CYS A 252 41.83 7.60 17.17
CA CYS A 252 42.19 6.23 16.85
C CYS A 252 42.94 6.10 15.51
N CYS A 253 42.71 6.98 14.53
CA CYS A 253 43.35 6.90 13.22
C CYS A 253 44.49 7.90 13.05
N CYS A 254 44.32 9.16 13.43
CA CYS A 254 45.29 10.21 13.10
C CYS A 254 46.50 10.22 14.06
N ILE A 255 46.31 9.91 15.35
CA ILE A 255 47.39 9.87 16.34
C ILE A 255 48.43 8.77 16.04
N PRO A 256 48.07 7.49 15.79
CA PRO A 256 49.05 6.46 15.45
C PRO A 256 49.72 6.73 14.09
N CYS A 257 48.97 7.20 13.07
CA CYS A 257 49.54 7.55 11.78
C CYS A 257 50.57 8.70 11.88
N ALA A 258 50.26 9.76 12.65
CA ALA A 258 51.18 10.88 12.86
C ALA A 258 52.41 10.49 13.69
N ARG A 259 52.28 9.55 14.64
CA ARG A 259 53.44 8.99 15.35
C ARG A 259 54.34 8.18 14.42
N THR A 260 53.76 7.31 13.59
CA THR A 260 54.52 6.50 12.62
C THR A 260 55.25 7.37 11.59
N LEU A 261 54.61 8.42 11.07
CA LEU A 261 55.23 9.35 10.11
C LEU A 261 56.38 10.16 10.73
N ARG A 262 56.22 10.65 11.97
CA ARG A 262 57.31 11.36 12.68
C ARG A 262 58.52 10.48 12.92
N LEU A 263 58.30 9.22 13.32
CA LEU A 263 59.39 8.26 13.52
C LEU A 263 60.09 7.93 12.19
N ARG A 264 59.34 7.80 11.09
CA ARG A 264 59.92 7.58 9.74
C ARG A 264 60.74 8.77 9.26
N LEU A 265 60.32 10.01 9.54
CA LEU A 265 61.04 11.24 9.18
C LEU A 265 62.34 11.41 9.98
N ILE A 266 62.34 11.11 11.28
CA ILE A 266 63.56 11.14 12.10
C ILE A 266 64.55 10.06 11.62
N ALA A 267 64.06 8.86 11.31
CA ALA A 267 64.89 7.79 10.77
C ALA A 267 65.52 8.15 9.40
N THR A 268 64.76 8.80 8.51
CA THR A 268 65.28 9.24 7.20
C THR A 268 66.23 10.43 7.30
N ALA A 269 66.04 11.33 8.27
CA ALA A 269 66.97 12.42 8.53
C ALA A 269 68.31 11.89 9.09
N LEU A 270 68.26 10.95 10.04
CA LEU A 270 69.47 10.32 10.60
C LEU A 270 70.17 9.41 9.60
N SER A 271 69.45 8.70 8.73
CA SER A 271 70.08 7.92 7.65
C SER A 271 70.70 8.80 6.56
N LYS A 272 70.20 10.03 6.38
CA LYS A 272 70.78 11.00 5.44
C LYS A 272 72.05 11.66 6.01
N GLU A 273 72.14 11.82 7.33
CA GLU A 273 73.35 12.26 8.02
C GLU A 273 74.43 11.17 8.04
N ASN A 274 74.01 9.91 8.15
CA ASN A 274 74.90 8.74 8.08
C ASN A 274 75.13 8.21 6.67
N ALA A 275 74.84 8.97 5.60
CA ALA A 275 75.22 8.56 4.25
C ALA A 275 76.75 8.52 4.16
N PRO A 276 77.40 7.34 4.09
CA PRO A 276 78.83 7.29 3.85
C PRO A 276 79.07 7.81 2.44
N LYS A 277 80.08 8.67 2.28
CA LYS A 277 80.61 9.00 0.96
C LYS A 277 81.20 7.71 0.40
N ASP A 278 80.56 7.15 -0.62
CA ASP A 278 81.06 5.97 -1.32
C ASP A 278 82.45 6.27 -1.92
N TYR A 279 83.44 5.51 -1.45
CA TYR A 279 84.55 5.05 -2.29
C TYR A 279 84.95 3.63 -1.85
N GLU A 280 85.00 2.76 -2.86
CA GLU A 280 85.55 1.40 -2.95
C GLU A 280 86.08 0.70 -1.69
N HIS A 281 85.60 -0.53 -1.43
CA HIS A 281 86.37 -1.72 -1.83
C HIS A 281 85.55 -3.02 -1.72
N GLN A 282 85.81 -3.85 -2.72
CA GLN A 282 85.25 -5.16 -3.02
C GLN A 282 86.07 -6.29 -2.34
N MET A 283 85.36 -7.37 -1.97
CA MET A 283 85.77 -8.75 -1.68
C MET A 283 86.75 -9.06 -0.52
N VAL A 284 86.39 -10.05 0.31
CA VAL A 284 86.97 -11.41 0.28
C VAL A 284 86.00 -12.36 1.00
N SER A 285 85.58 -13.39 0.25
CA SER A 285 84.84 -14.59 0.66
C SER A 285 85.71 -15.58 1.46
N LEU A 286 85.07 -16.58 2.10
CA LEU A 286 85.51 -17.97 2.42
C LEU A 286 85.12 -18.32 3.88
N LEU A 287 84.39 -19.38 4.26
CA LEU A 287 83.87 -20.65 3.71
C LEU A 287 82.68 -21.05 4.65
N VAL A 288 81.69 -21.90 4.37
CA VAL A 288 81.65 -23.28 3.85
C VAL A 288 80.15 -23.60 3.58
N GLU A 289 79.84 -24.14 2.41
CA GLU A 289 78.77 -25.13 2.16
C GLU A 289 79.49 -26.39 1.62
N PRO A 290 78.97 -27.64 1.68
CA PRO A 290 77.60 -27.99 1.26
C PRO A 290 76.90 -29.23 1.91
N ASN A 291 75.58 -29.32 1.63
CA ASN A 291 74.68 -30.47 1.36
C ASN A 291 74.63 -31.74 2.26
N TYR A 292 73.40 -32.20 2.58
CA TYR A 292 72.82 -33.49 2.09
C TYR A 292 71.33 -33.71 2.53
N ASP A 293 70.45 -33.78 1.54
CA ASP A 293 69.23 -34.58 1.25
C ASP A 293 68.18 -35.06 2.30
N ASP A 294 66.92 -34.72 1.93
CA ASP A 294 65.68 -35.52 1.74
C ASP A 294 64.94 -36.33 2.84
N ASP A 295 63.60 -36.20 2.70
CA ASP A 295 62.47 -37.09 3.04
C ASP A 295 62.03 -37.31 4.50
N ASP A 296 60.82 -36.82 4.84
CA ASP A 296 59.71 -37.71 5.23
C ASP A 296 58.33 -37.12 4.94
N TYR A 297 57.41 -38.00 4.55
CA TYR A 297 56.06 -37.77 4.05
C TYR A 297 55.05 -38.19 5.13
N LEU A 298 53.91 -37.49 5.18
CA LEU A 298 52.58 -37.96 5.65
C LEU A 298 52.13 -37.74 7.12
N ARG A 299 50.85 -37.32 7.19
CA ARG A 299 49.87 -37.26 8.30
C ARG A 299 49.83 -35.95 9.08
N ASP A 300 48.70 -35.29 9.31
CA ASP A 300 47.30 -35.66 9.10
C ASP A 300 46.43 -34.41 9.02
N VAL A 301 45.39 -34.51 8.19
CA VAL A 301 44.22 -33.63 8.16
C VAL A 301 43.34 -33.97 9.37
N THR A 302 42.92 -32.99 10.15
CA THR A 302 41.57 -32.81 10.77
C THR A 302 41.64 -31.69 11.83
N LEU A 303 40.91 -30.59 11.66
CA LEU A 303 39.55 -30.38 12.21
C LEU A 303 39.48 -30.72 13.71
N ASN A 304 39.41 -29.69 14.56
CA ASN A 304 38.56 -29.76 15.75
C ASN A 304 38.06 -28.39 16.19
N ILE A 305 36.75 -28.26 16.00
CA ILE A 305 35.82 -27.41 16.72
C ILE A 305 35.63 -28.04 18.10
N TYR A 306 35.68 -27.22 19.15
CA TYR A 306 34.83 -27.32 20.33
C TYR A 306 34.45 -25.91 20.76
#